data_AF-A0A7J5E9C8-F1
#
_entry.id   AF-A0A7J5E9C8-F1
#
_cell.length_a   1.000
_cell.length_b   1.000
_cell.length_c   1.000
_cell.angle_alpha   90.00
_cell.angle_beta   90.00
_cell.angle_gamma   90.00
#
_symmetry.space_group_name_H-M   'P 1'
#
loop_
_entity.id
_entity.type
_entity.pdbx_description
1 polymer ?
#
loop_
_entity_poly.entity_id
_entity_poly.type
_entity_poly.pdbx_seq_one_letter_code
_entity_poly.pdbx_strand_id
1 'polypeptide(L)'
;MAISASQVKDLRDKTGAGMMDCKKALTEADGDFEKAVEILRKKGASVAAKRAERTANEGVVLTNIINNGKTGSIVEVNCETDFVASSADF
;
A
#
# COMPACT_ATOMS: atom_id res chain seq x y z
N MET A 1 -1.90 -6.71 27.72
CA MET A 1 -0.73 -5.81 27.81
C MET A 1 -1.07 -4.51 27.10
N ALA A 2 -0.64 -3.36 27.62
CA ALA A 2 -0.90 -2.08 26.95
C ALA A 2 0.04 -1.93 25.74
N ILE A 3 -0.51 -1.90 24.52
CA ILE A 3 0.26 -1.57 23.31
C ILE A 3 0.74 -0.12 23.43
N SER A 4 2.05 0.09 23.39
CA SER A 4 2.64 1.42 23.51
C SER A 4 2.47 2.23 22.23
N ALA A 5 2.42 3.56 22.35
CA ALA A 5 2.32 4.44 21.19
C ALA A 5 3.54 4.33 20.25
N SER A 6 4.73 4.05 20.79
CA SER A 6 5.94 3.82 20.00
C SER A 6 5.81 2.57 19.14
N GLN A 7 5.33 1.45 19.69
CA GLN A 7 5.13 0.22 18.90
C GLN A 7 4.14 0.41 17.75
N VAL A 8 3.07 1.18 17.96
CA VAL A 8 2.12 1.49 16.88
C VAL A 8 2.78 2.34 15.81
N LYS A 9 3.58 3.34 16.21
CA LYS A 9 4.34 4.19 15.29
C LYS A 9 5.34 3.37 14.47
N ASP A 10 6.12 2.52 15.13
CA ASP A 10 7.13 1.68 14.48
C ASP A 10 6.50 0.74 13.45
N LEU A 11 5.36 0.14 13.78
CA LEU A 11 4.62 -0.72 12.84
C LEU A 11 4.08 0.07 11.66
N ARG A 12 3.55 1.29 11.89
CA ARG A 12 3.10 2.19 10.82
C ARG A 12 4.25 2.55 9.90
N ASP A 13 5.38 2.97 10.46
CA ASP A 13 6.52 3.44 9.66
C ASP A 13 7.10 2.30 8.81
N LYS A 14 7.06 1.05 9.30
CA LYS A 14 7.50 -0.13 8.53
C LYS A 14 6.50 -0.59 7.45
N THR A 15 5.20 -0.40 7.67
CA THR A 15 4.15 -0.98 6.79
C THR A 15 3.41 0.02 5.92
N GLY A 16 3.48 1.32 6.25
CA GLY A 16 2.68 2.37 5.63
C GLY A 16 1.18 2.32 6.01
N ALA A 17 0.75 1.39 6.86
CA ALA A 17 -0.67 1.23 7.20
C ALA A 17 -1.19 2.35 8.10
N GLY A 18 -2.52 2.53 8.13
CA GLY A 18 -3.16 3.53 8.99
C GLY A 18 -2.88 3.30 10.48
N MET A 19 -2.76 4.38 11.26
CA MET A 19 -2.40 4.33 12.69
C MET A 19 -3.34 3.41 13.51
N MET A 20 -4.64 3.49 13.25
CA MET A 20 -5.63 2.66 13.93
C MET A 20 -5.58 1.20 13.50
N ASP A 21 -5.23 0.93 12.24
CA ASP A 21 -5.08 -0.43 11.77
C ASP A 21 -3.85 -1.09 12.39
N CYS A 22 -2.74 -0.34 12.55
CA CYS A 22 -1.55 -0.80 13.26
C CYS A 22 -1.86 -1.12 14.72
N LYS A 23 -2.59 -0.23 15.42
CA LYS A 23 -2.99 -0.47 16.82
C LYS A 23 -3.88 -1.70 16.96
N LYS A 24 -4.87 -1.87 16.08
CA LYS A 24 -5.74 -3.05 16.06
C LYS A 24 -4.95 -4.32 15.79
N ALA A 25 -4.10 -4.32 14.77
CA ALA A 25 -3.27 -5.47 14.42
C ALA A 25 -2.33 -5.89 15.57
N LEU A 26 -1.69 -4.92 16.25
CA LEU A 26 -0.88 -5.18 17.44
C LEU A 26 -1.72 -5.71 18.60
N THR A 27 -2.97 -5.26 18.74
CA THR A 27 -3.88 -5.75 19.80
C THR A 27 -4.33 -7.19 19.52
N GLU A 28 -4.68 -7.50 18.27
CA GLU A 28 -5.04 -8.86 17.81
C GLU A 28 -3.84 -9.83 17.83
N ALA A 29 -2.63 -9.29 17.70
CA ALA A 29 -1.38 -10.03 17.80
C ALA A 29 -0.83 -10.14 19.23
N ASP A 30 -1.53 -9.63 20.24
CA ASP A 30 -1.06 -9.58 21.64
C ASP A 30 0.32 -8.91 21.82
N GLY A 31 0.62 -7.95 20.94
CA GLY A 31 1.90 -7.22 20.91
C GLY A 31 2.99 -7.88 20.08
N ASP A 32 2.74 -9.03 19.44
CA ASP A 32 3.67 -9.64 18.49
C ASP A 32 3.74 -8.83 17.20
N PHE A 33 4.93 -8.31 16.90
CA PHE A 33 5.15 -7.42 15.78
C PHE A 33 5.04 -8.13 14.42
N GLU A 34 5.63 -9.31 14.28
CA GLU A 34 5.63 -10.04 13.00
C GLU A 34 4.23 -10.57 12.68
N LYS A 35 3.51 -11.07 13.70
CA LYS A 35 2.11 -11.45 13.55
C LYS A 35 1.23 -10.24 13.21
N ALA A 36 1.48 -9.06 13.77
CA ALA A 36 0.75 -7.84 13.40
C ALA A 36 1.02 -7.43 11.93
N VAL A 37 2.26 -7.56 11.44
CA VAL A 37 2.58 -7.34 10.02
C VAL A 37 1.80 -8.29 9.12
N GLU A 38 1.72 -9.58 9.46
CA GLU A 38 0.92 -10.54 8.69
C GLU A 38 -0.57 -10.20 8.68
N ILE A 39 -1.12 -9.79 9.82
CA ILE A 39 -2.53 -9.37 9.94
C ILE A 39 -2.79 -8.18 9.01
N LEU A 40 -1.91 -7.16 9.05
CA LEU A 40 -2.02 -5.98 8.17
C LEU A 40 -1.94 -6.36 6.70
N ARG A 41 -1.05 -7.29 6.33
CA ARG A 41 -0.90 -7.76 4.94
C ARG A 41 -2.17 -8.44 4.43
N LYS A 42 -2.73 -9.37 5.22
CA LYS A 42 -3.98 -10.08 4.89
C LYS A 42 -5.15 -9.10 4.78
N LYS A 43 -5.24 -8.14 5.72
CA LYS A 43 -6.26 -7.10 5.69
C LYS A 43 -6.12 -6.18 4.48
N GLY A 44 -4.90 -5.79 4.12
CA GLY A 44 -4.60 -4.98 2.95
C GLY A 44 -5.13 -5.60 1.65
N ALA A 45 -4.94 -6.91 1.47
CA ALA A 45 -5.49 -7.63 0.33
C ALA A 45 -7.03 -7.57 0.26
N SER A 46 -7.71 -7.72 1.41
CA SER A 46 -9.18 -7.59 1.47
C SER A 46 -9.66 -6.18 1.14
N VAL A 47 -8.96 -5.15 1.62
CA VAL A 47 -9.28 -3.75 1.31
C VAL A 47 -9.06 -3.46 -0.17
N ALA A 48 -7.97 -3.95 -0.76
CA ALA A 48 -7.69 -3.82 -2.20
C ALA A 48 -8.81 -4.47 -3.03
N ALA A 49 -9.25 -5.68 -2.68
CA ALA A 49 -10.36 -6.35 -3.36
C ALA A 49 -11.66 -5.52 -3.33
N LYS A 50 -11.98 -4.88 -2.19
CA LYS A 50 -13.15 -3.99 -2.08
C LYS A 50 -13.00 -2.69 -2.89
N ARG A 51 -11.78 -2.23 -3.12
CA ARG A 51 -11.51 -1.01 -3.91
C ARG A 51 -11.45 -1.28 -5.41
N ALA A 52 -11.24 -2.53 -5.83
CA ALA A 52 -11.16 -2.91 -7.24
C ALA A 52 -12.45 -2.62 -8.03
N GLU A 53 -13.60 -2.50 -7.35
CA GLU A 53 -14.88 -2.13 -7.96
C GLU A 53 -15.01 -0.62 -8.23
N ARG A 54 -14.08 0.21 -7.74
CA ARG A 54 -14.12 1.65 -7.94
C ARG A 54 -13.57 2.02 -9.31
N THR A 55 -14.17 3.03 -9.91
CA THR A 55 -13.67 3.61 -11.16
C THR A 55 -12.36 4.36 -10.92
N ALA A 56 -11.33 4.03 -11.70
CA ALA A 56 -10.02 4.68 -11.71
C ALA A 56 -9.72 5.17 -13.13
N ASN A 57 -9.99 6.45 -13.40
CA ASN A 57 -9.85 7.05 -14.73
C ASN A 57 -8.64 8.00 -14.84
N GLU A 58 -7.98 8.30 -13.73
CA GLU A 58 -6.73 9.06 -13.71
C GLU A 58 -5.55 8.08 -13.67
N GLY A 59 -4.31 8.56 -13.82
CA GLY A 59 -3.13 7.70 -13.73
C GLY A 59 -1.94 8.17 -14.55
N VAL A 60 -1.05 7.24 -14.85
CA VAL A 60 0.15 7.49 -15.64
C VAL A 60 0.29 6.48 -16.78
N VAL A 61 0.87 6.94 -17.89
CA VAL A 61 1.32 6.09 -18.98
C VAL A 61 2.82 6.18 -19.07
N LEU A 62 3.50 5.05 -18.88
CA LEU A 62 4.95 4.95 -18.89
C LEU A 62 5.40 4.15 -20.11
N THR A 63 6.46 4.62 -20.75
CA THR A 63 7.09 3.91 -21.87
C THR A 63 8.54 3.61 -21.53
N ASN A 64 9.01 2.45 -21.98
CA ASN A 64 10.40 2.07 -21.86
C ASN A 64 10.88 1.53 -23.21
N ILE A 65 12.03 2.01 -23.68
CA ILE A 65 12.63 1.60 -24.94
C ILE A 65 14.04 1.10 -24.66
N ILE A 66 14.30 -0.15 -25.05
CA ILE A 66 15.57 -0.84 -24.82
C ILE A 66 16.18 -1.32 -26.14
N ASN A 67 17.37 -1.91 -26.06
CA ASN A 67 18.08 -2.52 -27.20
C ASN A 67 18.29 -1.55 -28.37
N ASN A 68 18.70 -0.30 -28.09
CA ASN A 68 18.90 0.76 -29.08
C ASN A 68 17.67 1.01 -29.96
N GLY A 69 16.49 1.07 -29.34
CA GLY A 69 15.24 1.39 -30.07
C GLY A 69 14.54 0.19 -30.69
N LYS A 70 15.05 -1.03 -30.50
CA LYS A 70 14.49 -2.24 -31.13
C LYS A 70 13.33 -2.87 -30.36
N THR A 71 13.18 -2.53 -29.09
CA THR A 71 12.12 -3.09 -28.25
C THR A 71 11.54 -1.99 -27.37
N GLY A 72 10.22 -1.82 -27.45
CA GLY A 72 9.46 -0.88 -26.64
C GLY A 72 8.44 -1.60 -25.76
N SER A 73 8.15 -1.05 -24.60
CA SER A 73 7.06 -1.46 -23.72
C SER A 73 6.31 -0.22 -23.26
N ILE A 74 4.99 -0.33 -23.15
CA ILE A 74 4.10 0.70 -22.62
C ILE A 74 3.26 0.08 -21.51
N VAL A 75 3.06 0.84 -20.44
CA VAL A 75 2.23 0.45 -19.31
C VAL A 75 1.34 1.62 -18.95
N GLU A 76 0.05 1.36 -18.79
CA GLU A 76 -0.92 2.28 -18.18
C GLU A 76 -1.19 1.79 -16.75
N VAL A 77 -1.03 2.68 -15.77
CA VAL A 77 -1.37 2.41 -14.36
C VAL A 77 -2.37 3.46 -13.91
N ASN A 78 -3.61 3.03 -13.66
CA ASN A 78 -4.69 3.93 -13.27
C ASN A 78 -4.84 4.07 -11.75
N CYS A 79 -5.32 5.24 -11.31
CA CYS A 79 -5.73 5.57 -9.96
C CYS A 79 -7.02 6.41 -9.96
N GLU A 80 -7.59 6.63 -8.78
CA GLU A 80 -8.87 7.35 -8.63
C GLU A 80 -8.71 8.87 -8.87
N THR A 81 -7.54 9.46 -8.58
CA THR A 81 -7.32 10.92 -8.64
C THR A 81 -5.95 11.29 -9.23
N ASP A 82 -5.86 12.48 -9.81
CA ASP A 82 -4.65 13.10 -10.36
C ASP A 82 -3.57 13.39 -9.30
N PHE A 83 -3.98 13.73 -8.07
CA PHE A 83 -3.07 13.93 -6.94
C PHE A 83 -2.27 12.66 -6.61
N VAL A 84 -2.89 11.48 -6.75
CA VAL A 84 -2.19 10.19 -6.56
C VAL A 84 -1.24 9.95 -7.73
N ALA A 85 -1.70 10.19 -8.97
CA ALA A 85 -0.89 10.05 -10.19
C ALA A 85 0.38 10.91 -10.17
N SER A 86 0.34 12.06 -9.49
CA SER A 86 1.45 13.02 -9.40
C SER A 86 2.37 12.80 -8.19
N SER A 87 2.10 11.79 -7.35
CA SER A 87 2.90 11.52 -6.16
C SER A 87 4.20 10.78 -6.50
N ALA A 88 5.27 11.01 -5.73
CA ALA A 88 6.57 10.39 -6.01
C ALA A 88 6.61 8.87 -5.82
N ASP A 89 5.66 8.33 -5.06
CA ASP A 89 5.58 6.90 -4.72
C ASP A 89 4.68 6.10 -5.69
N PHE A 90 3.99 6.77 -6.62
CA PHE A 90 3.09 6.17 -7.62
C PHE A 90 3.81 6.01 -8.97
#